data_AF-A0A0D0DBI7-F1
#
_entry.id   AF-A0A0D0DBI7-F1
#
_cell.length_a   1.000
_cell.length_b   1.000
_cell.length_c   1.000
_cell.angle_alpha   90.00
_cell.angle_beta   90.00
_cell.angle_gamma   90.00
#
_symmetry.space_group_name_H-M   'P 1'
#
loop_
_entity.id
_entity.type
_entity.pdbx_description
1 polymer ?
#
loop_
_entity_poly.entity_id
_entity_poly.type
_entity_poly.pdbx_seq_one_letter_code
_entity_poly.pdbx_strand_id
1 'polypeptide(L)'
;MGSVINCTNCVMVTILDQHDDFMTFPCLDSQNLENAKSNVEAQVCPEWRNGIFAADGSALPLYAKPGLHGETFFDRKSNYSLSCQLVTMPHNLSIVDYGLGLPGSVHDAYAFQLSQTAKDHEELLGERHWIWADSAYPLETWCIVPFKKPKNGRLTWDQKTFNYFL
;
A
#
# COMPACT_ATOMS: atom_id res chain seq x y z
N MET A 1 21.07 -23.26 24.66
CA MET A 1 19.84 -23.07 23.86
C MET A 1 19.74 -21.57 23.52
N GLY A 2 20.58 -21.10 22.58
CA GLY A 2 20.77 -19.66 22.33
C GLY A 2 21.45 -19.30 20.99
N SER A 3 22.13 -20.26 20.36
CA SER A 3 22.77 -20.04 19.05
C SER A 3 21.76 -19.74 17.93
N VAL A 4 20.59 -20.38 17.93
CA VAL A 4 19.57 -20.17 16.89
C VAL A 4 18.95 -18.78 17.02
N ILE A 5 18.55 -18.38 18.24
CA ILE A 5 17.97 -17.07 18.51
C ILE A 5 18.97 -15.96 18.16
N ASN A 6 20.24 -16.11 18.55
CA ASN A 6 21.26 -15.12 18.21
C ASN A 6 21.49 -15.05 16.69
N CYS A 7 21.53 -16.19 16.00
CA CYS A 7 21.64 -16.21 14.54
C CYS A 7 20.45 -15.50 13.87
N THR A 8 19.22 -15.81 14.28
CA THR A 8 18.00 -15.16 13.79
C THR A 8 18.05 -13.65 14.04
N ASN A 9 18.44 -13.21 15.23
CA ASN A 9 18.53 -11.79 15.55
C ASN A 9 19.61 -11.07 14.73
N CYS A 10 20.77 -11.69 14.53
CA CYS A 10 21.83 -11.09 13.70
C CYS A 10 21.36 -10.93 12.24
N VAL A 11 20.72 -11.95 11.66
CA VAL A 11 20.14 -11.86 10.31
C VAL A 11 19.06 -10.78 10.27
N MET A 12 18.21 -10.75 11.31
CA MET A 12 17.29 -9.67 11.69
C MET A 12 17.86 -8.28 11.43
N VAL A 13 18.88 -7.98 12.22
CA VAL A 13 19.55 -6.68 12.25
C VAL A 13 20.19 -6.37 10.92
N THR A 14 20.86 -7.33 10.28
CA THR A 14 21.50 -7.11 8.98
C THR A 14 20.49 -6.79 7.87
N ILE A 15 19.33 -7.44 7.84
CA ILE A 15 18.28 -7.11 6.86
C ILE A 15 17.72 -5.72 7.14
N LEU A 16 17.47 -5.38 8.41
CA LEU A 16 16.95 -4.06 8.79
C LEU A 16 17.96 -2.94 8.53
N ASP A 17 19.26 -3.20 8.66
CA ASP A 17 20.33 -2.25 8.35
C ASP A 17 20.37 -1.86 6.86
N GLN A 18 19.82 -2.71 5.99
CA GLN A 18 19.71 -2.45 4.56
C GLN A 18 18.40 -1.73 4.19
N HIS A 19 17.50 -1.53 5.14
CA HIS A 19 16.17 -0.99 4.86
C HIS A 19 16.23 0.31 4.05
N ASP A 20 16.98 1.30 4.52
CA ASP A 20 17.02 2.64 3.92
C ASP A 20 17.74 2.66 2.56
N ASP A 21 18.51 1.63 2.23
CA ASP A 21 19.16 1.48 0.92
C ASP A 21 18.18 0.96 -0.15
N PHE A 22 17.18 0.16 0.25
CA PHE A 22 16.22 -0.47 -0.66
C PHE A 22 14.82 0.17 -0.64
N MET A 23 14.44 0.79 0.48
CA MET A 23 13.11 1.37 0.70
C MET A 23 13.20 2.89 0.59
N THR A 24 13.30 3.38 -0.64
CA THR A 24 13.43 4.81 -0.92
C THR A 24 12.33 5.30 -1.85
N PHE A 25 11.75 6.46 -1.52
CA PHE A 25 10.93 7.18 -2.47
C PHE A 25 11.82 7.76 -3.59
N PRO A 26 11.49 7.49 -4.87
CA PRO A 26 12.21 8.12 -5.96
C PRO A 26 12.00 9.63 -5.94
N CYS A 27 13.05 10.40 -6.22
CA CYS A 27 12.92 11.85 -6.38
C CYS A 27 11.92 12.18 -7.51
N LEU A 28 11.18 13.28 -7.36
CA LEU A 28 10.14 13.69 -8.30
C LEU A 28 10.66 14.04 -9.71
N ASP A 29 11.95 14.33 -9.84
CA ASP A 29 12.64 14.59 -11.11
C ASP A 29 13.45 13.38 -11.62
N SER A 30 13.38 12.25 -10.93
CA SER A 30 14.18 11.07 -11.28
C SER A 30 13.69 10.40 -12.56
N GLN A 31 14.63 9.81 -13.31
CA GLN A 31 14.32 9.01 -14.49
C GLN A 31 13.41 7.82 -14.15
N ASN A 32 13.53 7.27 -12.94
CA ASN A 32 12.69 6.16 -12.50
C ASN A 32 11.22 6.58 -12.39
N LEU A 33 10.95 7.77 -11.86
CA LEU A 33 9.58 8.31 -11.81
C LEU A 33 9.06 8.60 -13.21
N GLU A 34 9.87 9.19 -14.09
CA GLU A 34 9.47 9.47 -15.47
C GLU A 34 9.17 8.18 -16.26
N ASN A 35 9.90 7.09 -15.97
CA ASN A 35 9.62 5.77 -16.52
C ASN A 35 8.28 5.23 -16.00
N ALA A 36 7.96 5.42 -14.72
CA ALA A 36 6.67 5.04 -14.14
C ALA A 36 5.51 5.77 -14.84
N LYS A 37 5.64 7.09 -14.98
CA LYS A 37 4.65 7.95 -15.64
C LYS A 37 4.41 7.55 -17.10
N SER A 38 5.49 7.35 -17.85
CA SER A 38 5.43 6.92 -19.25
C SER A 38 4.87 5.51 -19.41
N ASN A 39 5.16 4.62 -18.45
CA ASN A 39 4.62 3.27 -18.44
C ASN A 39 3.10 3.28 -18.23
N VAL A 40 2.60 4.08 -17.27
CA VAL A 40 1.15 4.22 -17.04
C VAL A 40 0.45 4.81 -18.27
N GLU A 41 0.99 5.89 -18.84
CA GLU A 41 0.41 6.50 -20.04
C GLU A 41 0.31 5.51 -21.21
N ALA A 42 1.34 4.68 -21.39
CA ALA A 42 1.37 3.69 -22.45
C ALA A 42 0.44 2.49 -22.20
N GLN A 43 0.26 2.08 -20.94
CA GLN A 43 -0.55 0.91 -20.58
C GLN A 43 -2.04 1.24 -20.41
N VAL A 44 -2.35 2.45 -19.94
CA VAL A 44 -3.72 2.84 -19.58
C VAL A 44 -4.20 4.02 -20.43
N CYS A 45 -3.84 5.26 -20.08
CA CYS A 45 -4.11 6.46 -20.86
C CYS A 45 -3.28 7.66 -20.41
N PRO A 46 -3.13 8.71 -21.25
CA PRO A 46 -2.36 9.91 -20.92
C PRO A 46 -2.81 10.66 -19.67
N GLU A 47 -4.12 10.67 -19.40
CA GLU A 47 -4.70 11.33 -18.23
C GLU A 47 -4.22 10.71 -16.91
N TRP A 48 -3.75 9.47 -16.94
CA TRP A 48 -3.34 8.72 -15.76
C TRP A 48 -1.84 8.80 -15.49
N ARG A 49 -1.10 9.47 -16.38
CA ARG A 49 0.36 9.64 -16.33
C ARG A 49 0.89 10.06 -14.96
N ASN A 50 0.15 10.85 -14.18
CA ASN A 50 0.64 11.37 -12.90
C ASN A 50 0.27 10.50 -11.68
N GLY A 51 -0.40 9.37 -11.87
CA GLY A 51 -0.44 8.36 -10.83
C GLY A 51 0.88 7.58 -10.84
N ILE A 52 1.57 7.57 -9.70
CA ILE A 52 2.96 7.10 -9.64
C ILE A 52 3.17 5.92 -8.70
N PHE A 53 2.25 5.70 -7.77
CA PHE A 53 2.27 4.56 -6.86
C PHE A 53 0.90 3.88 -6.78
N ALA A 54 0.90 2.63 -6.34
CA ALA A 54 -0.28 1.87 -6.00
C ALA A 54 -0.17 1.32 -4.57
N ALA A 55 -1.22 1.49 -3.77
CA ALA A 55 -1.33 0.98 -2.41
C ALA A 55 -2.30 -0.22 -2.36
N ASP A 56 -1.88 -1.30 -1.70
CA ASP A 56 -2.72 -2.47 -1.47
C ASP A 56 -2.48 -3.07 -0.08
N GLY A 57 -3.57 -3.60 0.48
CA GLY A 57 -3.63 -4.20 1.81
C GLY A 57 -3.66 -5.72 1.74
N SER A 58 -2.84 -6.37 2.56
CA SER A 58 -2.82 -7.82 2.69
C SER A 58 -2.80 -8.25 4.15
N ALA A 59 -3.27 -9.48 4.40
CA ALA A 59 -3.29 -10.09 5.72
C ALA A 59 -2.19 -11.14 5.80
N LEU A 60 -1.24 -10.95 6.72
CA LEU A 60 -0.20 -11.93 7.04
C LEU A 60 -0.77 -12.94 8.05
N PRO A 61 -0.99 -14.20 7.65
CA PRO A 61 -1.63 -15.17 8.52
C PRO A 61 -0.74 -15.54 9.70
N LEU A 62 -1.33 -15.60 10.89
CA LEU A 62 -0.73 -16.13 12.09
C LEU A 62 -1.10 -17.61 12.23
N TYR A 63 -0.10 -18.43 12.59
CA TYR A 63 -0.31 -19.86 12.81
C TYR A 63 -1.34 -20.17 13.90
N ALA A 64 -1.36 -19.34 14.95
CA ALA A 64 -2.24 -19.50 16.10
C ALA A 64 -2.70 -18.16 16.65
N LYS A 65 -3.79 -18.20 17.43
CA LYS A 65 -4.30 -17.06 18.17
C LYS A 65 -3.24 -16.50 19.12
N PRO A 66 -2.92 -15.19 19.07
CA PRO A 66 -2.05 -14.56 20.06
C PRO A 66 -2.64 -14.66 21.46
N GLY A 67 -1.78 -14.91 22.46
CA GLY A 67 -2.21 -15.03 23.86
C GLY A 67 -2.72 -13.72 24.45
N LEU A 68 -2.18 -12.57 24.01
CA LEU A 68 -2.59 -11.24 24.42
C LEU A 68 -3.49 -10.62 23.35
N HIS A 69 -4.69 -10.18 23.75
CA HIS A 69 -5.69 -9.56 22.86
C HIS A 69 -6.02 -10.39 21.60
N GLY A 70 -5.91 -11.73 21.64
CA GLY A 70 -6.01 -12.58 20.45
C GLY A 70 -7.22 -12.36 19.55
N GLU A 71 -8.36 -11.92 20.11
CA GLU A 71 -9.56 -11.57 19.34
C GLU A 71 -9.34 -10.40 18.36
N THR A 72 -8.47 -9.44 18.66
CA THR A 72 -8.20 -8.29 17.77
C THR A 72 -7.50 -8.72 16.50
N PHE A 73 -6.81 -9.87 16.50
CA PHE A 73 -6.14 -10.41 15.32
C PHE A 73 -7.09 -11.21 14.44
N PHE A 74 -8.33 -11.47 14.89
CA PHE A 74 -9.32 -12.19 14.12
C PHE A 74 -9.90 -11.28 13.03
N ASP A 75 -9.58 -11.60 11.78
CA ASP A 75 -9.95 -10.80 10.63
C ASP A 75 -11.34 -11.13 10.08
N ARG A 76 -11.80 -10.32 9.12
CA ARG A 76 -13.09 -10.52 8.43
C ARG A 76 -13.17 -11.86 7.68
N LYS A 77 -12.03 -12.46 7.33
CA LYS A 77 -11.93 -13.78 6.66
C LYS A 77 -11.93 -14.94 7.67
N SER A 78 -12.18 -14.65 8.96
CA SER A 78 -12.18 -15.63 10.04
C SER A 78 -10.84 -16.32 10.26
N ASN A 79 -9.74 -15.61 10.04
CA ASN A 79 -8.37 -16.05 10.35
C ASN A 79 -7.72 -15.13 11.37
N TYR A 80 -6.67 -15.62 12.05
CA TYR A 80 -5.79 -14.73 12.82
C TYR A 80 -4.72 -14.16 11.89
N SER A 81 -4.59 -12.84 11.83
CA SER A 81 -3.63 -12.20 10.93
C SER A 81 -3.09 -10.87 11.47
N LEU A 82 -1.97 -10.45 10.88
CA LEU A 82 -1.43 -9.10 10.98
C LEU A 82 -1.71 -8.35 9.68
N SER A 83 -2.01 -7.06 9.76
CA SER A 83 -2.12 -6.23 8.58
C SER A 83 -0.74 -5.98 7.98
N CYS A 84 -0.70 -5.99 6.65
CA CYS A 84 0.39 -5.52 5.82
C CYS A 84 -0.20 -4.55 4.81
N GLN A 85 0.39 -3.38 4.66
CA GLN A 85 0.04 -2.40 3.64
C GLN A 85 1.32 -2.14 2.86
N LEU A 86 1.25 -2.20 1.54
CA LEU A 86 2.40 -1.92 0.68
C LEU A 86 2.04 -0.79 -0.26
N VAL A 87 2.99 0.12 -0.47
CA VAL A 87 2.94 1.12 -1.53
C VAL A 87 4.04 0.78 -2.52
N THR A 88 3.66 0.64 -3.78
CA THR A 88 4.55 0.10 -4.82
C THR A 88 4.53 0.96 -6.08
N MET A 89 5.61 0.88 -6.85
CA MET A 89 5.69 1.47 -8.18
C MET A 89 5.07 0.53 -9.22
N PRO A 90 4.06 0.97 -10.01
CA PRO A 90 3.36 0.08 -10.94
C PRO A 90 4.25 -0.51 -12.04
N HIS A 91 5.28 0.21 -12.48
CA HIS A 91 6.09 -0.20 -13.63
C HIS A 91 7.14 -1.27 -13.31
N ASN A 92 7.58 -1.37 -12.05
CA ASN A 92 8.67 -2.28 -11.66
C ASN A 92 8.43 -3.02 -10.33
N LEU A 93 7.29 -2.81 -9.68
CA LEU A 93 6.88 -3.43 -8.41
C LEU A 93 7.82 -3.15 -7.23
N SER A 94 8.67 -2.12 -7.32
CA SER A 94 9.50 -1.70 -6.19
C SER A 94 8.60 -1.19 -5.07
N ILE A 95 8.86 -1.64 -3.84
CA ILE A 95 8.15 -1.19 -2.65
C ILE A 95 8.80 0.13 -2.20
N VAL A 96 8.01 1.18 -2.02
CA VAL A 96 8.49 2.49 -1.59
C VAL A 96 8.10 2.82 -0.16
N ASP A 97 7.04 2.20 0.35
CA ASP A 97 6.58 2.34 1.73
C ASP A 97 5.78 1.10 2.14
N TYR A 98 5.75 0.83 3.44
CA TYR A 98 4.93 -0.22 4.01
C TYR A 98 4.44 0.11 5.42
N GLY A 99 3.28 -0.45 5.77
CA GLY A 99 2.77 -0.50 7.13
C GLY A 99 2.61 -1.96 7.58
N LEU A 100 3.18 -2.33 8.71
CA LEU A 100 3.12 -3.71 9.24
C LEU A 100 2.66 -3.74 10.70
N GLY A 101 1.99 -4.83 11.06
CA GLY A 101 1.89 -5.26 12.45
C GLY A 101 0.65 -4.81 13.21
N LEU A 102 -0.32 -4.16 12.56
CA LEU A 102 -1.62 -3.94 13.20
C LEU A 102 -2.41 -5.26 13.25
N PRO A 103 -3.33 -5.41 14.22
CA PRO A 103 -4.20 -6.58 14.25
C PRO A 103 -5.06 -6.70 12.99
N GLY A 104 -5.28 -7.93 12.49
CA GLY A 104 -6.02 -8.19 11.24
C GLY A 104 -7.50 -7.74 11.21
N SER A 105 -8.07 -7.33 12.35
CA SER A 105 -9.39 -6.69 12.41
C SER A 105 -9.38 -5.22 11.99
N VAL A 106 -8.21 -4.58 11.90
CA VAL A 106 -8.05 -3.17 11.56
C VAL A 106 -8.39 -2.94 10.08
N HIS A 107 -9.11 -1.85 9.81
CA HIS A 107 -9.45 -1.44 8.45
C HIS A 107 -8.23 -0.88 7.70
N ASP A 108 -8.13 -1.20 6.41
CA ASP A 108 -7.04 -0.74 5.53
C ASP A 108 -6.88 0.78 5.55
N ALA A 109 -7.96 1.56 5.49
CA ALA A 109 -7.90 3.02 5.62
C ALA A 109 -7.16 3.51 6.88
N TYR A 110 -7.38 2.86 8.03
CA TYR A 110 -6.71 3.24 9.27
C TYR A 110 -5.24 2.82 9.24
N ALA A 111 -4.96 1.60 8.75
CA ALA A 111 -3.59 1.13 8.60
C ALA A 111 -2.78 2.02 7.66
N PHE A 112 -3.38 2.45 6.56
CA PHE A 112 -2.78 3.33 5.57
C PHE A 112 -2.49 4.72 6.14
N GLN A 113 -3.39 5.30 6.94
CA GLN A 113 -3.14 6.61 7.58
C GLN A 113 -1.91 6.63 8.51
N LEU A 114 -1.42 5.46 8.94
CA LEU A 114 -0.20 5.36 9.75
C LEU A 114 1.08 5.25 8.92
N SER A 115 0.99 5.05 7.59
CA SER A 115 2.14 4.94 6.69
C SER A 115 2.86 6.28 6.52
N GLN A 116 4.09 6.23 6.03
CA GLN A 116 4.83 7.45 5.69
C GLN A 116 4.17 8.17 4.52
N THR A 117 3.70 7.41 3.53
CA THR A 117 2.98 7.92 2.36
C THR A 117 1.82 8.80 2.78
N ALA A 118 1.01 8.38 3.76
CA ALA A 118 -0.14 9.16 4.19
C ALA A 118 0.24 10.41 5.01
N LYS A 119 1.29 10.32 5.82
CA LYS A 119 1.75 11.42 6.70
C LYS A 119 2.47 12.52 5.93
N ASP A 120 3.32 12.14 4.97
CA ASP A 120 4.26 13.02 4.30
C ASP A 120 3.94 13.17 2.79
N HIS A 121 2.71 12.85 2.37
CA HIS A 121 2.28 12.86 0.97
C HIS A 121 2.60 14.17 0.22
N GLU A 122 2.48 15.33 0.88
CA GLU A 122 2.75 16.63 0.25
C GLU A 122 4.21 16.73 -0.23
N GLU A 123 5.16 16.26 0.58
CA GLU A 123 6.58 16.24 0.24
C GLU A 123 6.92 15.12 -0.75
N LEU A 124 6.32 13.93 -0.55
CA LEU A 124 6.64 12.73 -1.31
C LEU A 124 6.03 12.71 -2.72
N LEU A 125 4.84 13.27 -2.90
CA LEU A 125 4.09 13.26 -4.17
C LEU A 125 4.11 14.63 -4.87
N GLY A 126 4.22 15.72 -4.11
CA GLY A 126 4.00 17.06 -4.62
C GLY A 126 2.56 17.32 -5.06
N GLU A 127 2.32 18.44 -5.74
CA GLU A 127 0.96 18.93 -6.01
C GLU A 127 0.21 18.20 -7.14
N ARG A 128 0.93 17.47 -8.00
CA ARG A 128 0.38 17.00 -9.29
C ARG A 128 0.34 15.48 -9.43
N HIS A 129 0.86 14.75 -8.46
CA HIS A 129 0.88 13.29 -8.49
C HIS A 129 -0.08 12.71 -7.46
N TRP A 130 -0.50 11.48 -7.69
CA TRP A 130 -1.35 10.73 -6.78
C TRP A 130 -0.95 9.27 -6.75
N ILE A 131 -1.55 8.56 -5.80
CA ILE A 131 -1.49 7.11 -5.72
C ILE A 131 -2.85 6.52 -6.07
N TRP A 132 -2.87 5.30 -6.57
CA TRP A 132 -4.07 4.49 -6.64
C TRP A 132 -4.17 3.59 -5.43
N ALA A 133 -5.39 3.35 -4.95
CA ALA A 133 -5.63 2.40 -3.89
C ALA A 133 -6.97 1.70 -4.07
N ASP A 134 -7.15 0.58 -3.37
CA ASP A 134 -8.43 -0.12 -3.40
C ASP A 134 -9.56 0.71 -2.76
N SER A 135 -10.81 0.26 -2.92
CA SER A 135 -11.96 1.01 -2.42
C SER A 135 -12.04 1.13 -0.88
N ALA A 136 -11.32 0.32 -0.12
CA ALA A 136 -11.28 0.39 1.34
C ALA A 136 -10.45 1.58 1.86
N TYR A 137 -9.63 2.21 1.01
CA TYR A 137 -8.81 3.38 1.34
C TYR A 137 -9.62 4.69 1.30
N PRO A 138 -9.13 5.77 1.95
CA PRO A 138 -9.74 7.08 1.83
C PRO A 138 -9.61 7.64 0.40
N LEU A 139 -10.66 8.31 -0.08
CA LEU A 139 -10.61 9.08 -1.31
C LEU A 139 -10.09 10.48 -0.97
N GLU A 140 -8.94 10.84 -1.51
CA GLU A 140 -8.29 12.15 -1.34
C GLU A 140 -7.81 12.70 -2.69
N THR A 141 -7.37 13.96 -2.74
CA THR A 141 -6.79 14.54 -3.96
C THR A 141 -5.51 13.83 -4.43
N TRP A 142 -4.78 13.21 -3.49
CA TRP A 142 -3.55 12.47 -3.71
C TRP A 142 -3.73 10.95 -3.60
N CYS A 143 -4.93 10.45 -3.25
CA CYS A 143 -5.25 9.03 -3.13
C CYS A 143 -6.55 8.71 -3.86
N ILE A 144 -6.43 8.11 -5.04
CA ILE A 144 -7.53 7.85 -5.96
C ILE A 144 -8.00 6.41 -5.80
N VAL A 145 -9.28 6.24 -5.50
CA VAL A 145 -9.92 4.93 -5.29
C VAL A 145 -11.05 4.71 -6.30
N PRO A 146 -11.42 3.44 -6.61
CA PRO A 146 -12.52 3.19 -7.52
C PRO A 146 -13.87 3.63 -6.94
N PHE A 147 -14.79 4.00 -7.82
CA PHE A 147 -16.15 4.38 -7.44
C PHE A 147 -16.87 3.23 -6.75
N LYS A 148 -17.39 3.49 -5.54
CA LYS A 148 -18.23 2.55 -4.80
C LYS A 148 -19.64 2.55 -5.36
N LYS A 149 -20.23 1.36 -5.47
CA LYS A 149 -21.64 1.23 -5.83
C LYS A 149 -22.52 1.84 -4.71
N PRO A 150 -23.41 2.81 -5.03
CA PRO A 150 -24.32 3.37 -4.04
C PRO A 150 -25.38 2.35 -3.61
N LYS A 151 -25.87 2.48 -2.36
CA LYS A 151 -26.96 1.64 -1.85
C LYS A 151 -28.19 1.81 -2.77
N ASN A 152 -28.69 0.69 -3.30
CA ASN A 152 -29.81 0.63 -4.26
C ASN A 152 -29.61 1.28 -5.63
N GLY A 153 -28.37 1.65 -6.00
CA GLY A 153 -28.06 2.23 -7.31
C GLY A 153 -27.14 1.36 -8.16
N ARG A 154 -26.73 1.91 -9.30
CA ARG A 154 -25.73 1.33 -10.21
C ARG A 154 -24.70 2.39 -10.54
N LEU A 155 -23.46 1.96 -10.78
CA LEU A 155 -22.44 2.82 -11.36
C LEU A 155 -22.87 3.23 -12.77
N THR A 156 -22.59 4.49 -13.13
CA THR A 156 -22.74 4.97 -14.50
C THR A 156 -21.80 4.22 -15.43
N TRP A 157 -21.99 4.35 -16.75
CA TRP A 157 -21.05 3.76 -17.71
C TRP A 157 -19.64 4.30 -17.50
N ASP A 158 -19.50 5.62 -17.35
CA ASP A 158 -18.19 6.27 -17.13
C ASP A 158 -17.50 5.80 -15.85
N GLN A 159 -18.26 5.63 -14.76
CA GLN A 159 -17.70 5.10 -13.50
C GLN A 159 -17.25 3.65 -13.62
N LYS A 160 -17.95 2.83 -14.41
CA LYS A 160 -17.51 1.45 -14.69
C LYS A 160 -16.27 1.43 -15.56
N THR A 161 -16.22 2.28 -16.58
CA THR A 161 -15.06 2.43 -17.45
C THR A 161 -13.85 2.88 -16.62
N PHE A 162 -14.02 3.90 -15.77
CA PHE A 162 -13.00 4.34 -14.83
C PHE A 162 -12.51 3.19 -13.95
N ASN A 163 -13.42 2.49 -13.26
CA ASN A 163 -13.07 1.36 -12.40
C ASN A 163 -12.48 0.15 -13.14
N TYR A 164 -12.67 0.03 -14.46
CA TYR A 164 -12.12 -1.07 -15.25
C TYR A 164 -10.64 -0.85 -15.59
N PHE A 165 -10.27 0.41 -15.82
CA PHE A 165 -8.90 0.79 -16.10
C PHE A 165 -8.06 0.93 -14.83
N LEU A 166 -8.71 1.05 -13.66
CA LEU A 166 -8.11 1.17 -12.34
C LEU A 166 -7.77 -0.20 -11.78
#